data_AF-C6PST4-F1
#
_entry.id   AF-C6PST4-F1
#
_cell.length_a   1.000
_cell.length_b   1.000
_cell.length_c   1.000
_cell.angle_alpha   90.00
_cell.angle_beta   90.00
_cell.angle_gamma   90.00
#
_symmetry.space_group_name_H-M   'P 1'
#
loop_
_entity.id
_entity.type
_entity.pdbx_description
1 polymer ?
#
loop_
_entity_poly.entity_id
_entity_poly.type
_entity_poly.pdbx_seq_one_letter_code
_entity_poly.pdbx_strand_id
1 'polypeptide(L)' 'MEIKELRIGNMTIPCNVLLAPLAGYTCYPFRILCSELGAGLCYTEMVNCNALKYKDKATQKLLFTTPEEKIKSCPVNRF' A
#
# COMPACT_ATOMS: atom_id res chain seq x y z
N MET A 1 3.19 -13.39 -19.06
CA MET A 1 2.87 -13.42 -17.62
C MET A 1 1.36 -13.43 -17.52
N GLU A 2 0.75 -14.49 -16.97
CA GLU A 2 -0.71 -14.57 -16.89
C GLU A 2 -1.20 -13.79 -15.66
N ILE A 3 -2.10 -12.84 -15.90
CA ILE A 3 -2.78 -12.10 -14.85
C ILE A 3 -3.87 -12.97 -14.26
N LYS A 4 -3.82 -13.19 -12.94
CA LYS A 4 -4.79 -14.04 -12.22
C LYS A 4 -5.27 -13.31 -10.97
N GLU A 5 -6.52 -13.57 -10.60
CA GLU A 5 -7.07 -13.09 -9.33
C GLU A 5 -6.32 -13.73 -8.15
N LEU A 6 -6.04 -12.96 -7.10
CA LEU A 6 -5.31 -13.40 -5.92
C LEU A 6 -6.20 -13.31 -4.68
N ARG A 7 -6.31 -14.40 -3.92
CA ARG A 7 -7.06 -14.45 -2.67
C ARG A 7 -6.11 -14.41 -1.46
N ILE A 8 -6.26 -13.40 -0.60
CA ILE A 8 -5.50 -13.24 0.64
C ILE A 8 -6.47 -13.27 1.81
N GLY A 9 -6.53 -14.41 2.51
CA GLY A 9 -7.50 -14.63 3.58
C GLY A 9 -8.94 -14.45 3.09
N ASN A 10 -9.62 -13.43 3.61
CA ASN A 10 -11.01 -13.10 3.27
C ASN A 10 -11.13 -12.02 2.19
N MET A 11 -10.01 -11.58 1.60
CA MET A 11 -9.95 -10.53 0.61
C MET A 11 -9.57 -11.08 -0.75
N THR A 12 -10.21 -10.57 -1.79
CA THR A 12 -9.92 -10.90 -3.18
C THR A 12 -9.32 -9.68 -3.86
N ILE A 13 -8.16 -9.87 -4.50
CA ILE A 13 -7.41 -8.86 -5.23
C ILE A 13 -7.57 -9.15 -6.73
N PRO A 14 -7.94 -8.15 -7.55
CA PRO A 14 -8.31 -8.36 -8.96
C PRO A 14 -7.15 -8.89 -9.82
N CYS A 15 -5.90 -8.71 -9.38
CA CYS A 15 -4.74 -9.26 -10.08
C CYS A 15 -3.61 -9.65 -9.11
N ASN A 16 -2.71 -10.49 -9.59
CA ASN A 16 -1.52 -10.99 -8.89
C ASN A 16 -0.28 -10.09 -9.07
N VAL A 17 -0.46 -8.87 -9.60
CA VAL A 17 0.60 -7.88 -9.76
C VAL A 17 0.45 -6.83 -8.66
N LEU A 18 1.47 -6.68 -7.83
CA LEU A 18 1.46 -5.83 -6.64
C LEU A 18 2.58 -4.79 -6.74
N LEU A 19 2.28 -3.54 -6.37
CA LEU A 19 3.28 -2.47 -6.29
C LEU A 19 4.03 -2.57 -4.96
N ALA A 20 5.30 -2.96 -5.01
CA ALA A 20 6.16 -3.06 -3.82
C ALA A 20 6.32 -1.70 -3.09
N PRO A 21 6.51 -1.70 -1.75
CA PRO A 21 6.75 -0.49 -1.00
C PRO A 21 8.12 0.11 -1.31
N LEU A 22 8.14 1.39 -1.68
CA LEU A 22 9.35 2.12 -2.05
C LEU A 22 9.36 3.47 -1.35
N ALA A 23 10.28 3.64 -0.39
CA ALA A 23 10.42 4.89 0.35
C ALA A 23 10.73 6.06 -0.60
N GLY A 24 9.98 7.15 -0.47
CA GLY A 24 10.03 8.33 -1.32
C GLY A 24 9.26 8.23 -2.65
N TYR A 25 8.71 7.06 -3.00
CA TYR A 25 8.01 6.85 -4.28
C TYR A 25 6.56 6.45 -4.12
N THR A 26 6.23 5.52 -3.22
CA THR A 26 4.87 4.99 -3.04
C THR A 26 3.94 5.93 -2.27
N CYS A 27 3.94 7.21 -2.66
CA CYS A 27 3.01 8.22 -2.18
C CYS A 27 1.63 8.07 -2.86
N TYR A 28 0.62 8.73 -2.30
CA TYR A 28 -0.77 8.66 -2.78
C TYR A 28 -0.94 8.77 -4.32
N PRO A 29 -0.47 9.83 -4.99
CA PRO A 29 -0.70 9.98 -6.43
C PRO A 29 -0.04 8.87 -7.26
N PHE A 30 1.11 8.36 -6.81
CA PHE A 30 1.79 7.25 -7.49
C PHE A 30 1.01 5.94 -7.36
N ARG A 31 0.45 5.66 -6.18
CA ARG A 31 -0.36 4.46 -5.96
C ARG A 31 -1.65 4.47 -6.77
N ILE A 32 -2.31 5.62 -6.89
CA ILE A 32 -3.49 5.77 -7.76
C ILE A 32 -3.14 5.47 -9.20
N LEU A 33 -2.07 6.08 -9.73
CA LEU A 33 -1.61 5.82 -11.09
C LEU A 33 -1.33 4.33 -11.32
N CYS A 34 -0.61 3.67 -10.40
CA CYS A 34 -0.35 2.23 -10.52
C CYS A 34 -1.64 1.39 -10.44
N SER A 35 -2.59 1.77 -9.60
CA SER A 35 -3.89 1.10 -9.51
C SER A 35 -4.69 1.24 -10.81
N GLU A 36 -4.67 2.41 -11.44
CA GLU A 36 -5.32 2.67 -12.73
C GLU A 36 -4.65 1.89 -13.87
N LEU A 37 -3.33 1.71 -13.80
CA LEU A 37 -2.56 0.89 -14.73
C LEU A 37 -2.72 -0.62 -14.50
N GLY A 38 -3.53 -1.03 -13.52
CA GLY A 38 -3.89 -2.44 -13.30
C GLY A 38 -3.11 -3.16 -12.20
N ALA A 39 -2.44 -2.44 -11.30
CA ALA A 39 -1.92 -3.03 -10.07
C ALA A 39 -3.08 -3.42 -9.14
N GLY A 40 -3.04 -4.65 -8.61
CA GLY A 40 -4.12 -5.22 -7.82
C GLY A 40 -4.05 -4.75 -6.37
N LEU A 41 -2.84 -4.55 -5.87
CA LEU A 41 -2.56 -4.00 -4.55
C LEU A 41 -1.40 -3.01 -4.63
N CYS A 42 -1.58 -1.85 -4.03
CA CYS A 42 -0.51 -0.88 -3.85
C CYS A 42 -0.18 -0.72 -2.38
N TYR A 43 1.10 -0.85 -2.04
CA TYR A 43 1.57 -0.62 -0.68
C TYR A 43 1.93 0.85 -0.49
N THR A 44 1.69 1.39 0.70
CA THR A 44 2.31 2.64 1.14
C THR A 44 3.80 2.46 1.34
N GLU A 45 4.50 3.55 1.65
CA GLU A 45 5.87 3.48 2.15
C GLU A 45 5.95 2.65 3.45
N MET A 46 7.15 2.12 3.72
CA MET A 46 7.44 1.38 4.96
C MET A 46 7.27 2.29 6.17
N VAL A 47 6.48 1.85 7.15
CA VAL A 47 6.24 2.59 8.40
C VAL A 47 6.96 1.94 9.58
N ASN A 48 7.51 2.78 10.46
CA ASN A 48 8.11 2.31 11.70
C ASN A 48 7.02 2.01 12.75
N CYS A 49 6.99 0.79 13.30
CA CYS A 49 6.02 0.39 14.32
C CYS A 49 6.02 1.31 15.56
N ASN A 50 7.18 1.88 15.95
CA ASN A 50 7.28 2.70 17.16
C ASN A 50 6.70 4.07 16.85
N ALA A 51 7.02 4.60 15.68
CA ALA A 51 6.49 5.86 15.21
C ALA A 51 4.95 5.79 15.06
N LEU A 52 4.40 4.64 14.66
CA LEU A 52 2.96 4.39 14.68
C LEU A 52 2.38 4.40 16.11
N LYS A 53 3.03 3.72 17.06
CA LYS A 53 2.63 3.69 18.48
C LYS A 53 2.62 5.09 19.11
N TYR A 54 3.63 5.90 18.81
CA TYR A 54 3.79 7.26 19.34
C TYR A 54 3.10 8.34 18.51
N LYS A 55 2.36 7.97 17.44
CA LYS A 55 1.63 8.88 16.54
C LYS A 55 2.52 10.00 15.98
N ASP A 56 3.72 9.62 15.56
CA ASP A 56 4.68 10.56 14.99
C ASP A 56 4.11 11.28 13.76
N LYS A 57 4.36 12.60 13.66
CA LYS A 57 3.81 13.43 12.59
C LYS A 57 4.30 13.04 11.21
N ALA A 58 5.54 12.56 11.07
CA ALA A 58 6.05 12.12 9.78
C ALA A 58 5.37 10.81 9.36
N THR A 59 5.15 9.89 10.29
CA THR A 59 4.42 8.64 10.04
C THR A 59 2.99 8.88 9.59
N GLN A 60 2.29 9.84 10.20
CA GLN A 60 0.92 10.19 9.79
C GLN A 60 0.84 10.65 8.32
N LYS A 61 1.89 11.28 7.79
CA LYS A 61 1.95 11.66 6.37
C LYS A 61 2.08 10.44 5.46
N LEU A 62 2.87 9.44 5.87
CA LEU A 62 3.05 8.19 5.11
C LEU A 62 1.76 7.35 5.06
N LEU A 63 0.95 7.43 6.11
CA LEU A 63 -0.34 6.74 6.23
C LEU A 63 -1.49 7.43 5.49
N PHE A 64 -1.23 8.54 4.80
CA PHE A 64 -2.26 9.25 4.06
C PHE A 64 -2.84 8.36 2.95
N THR A 65 -4.15 8.16 3.01
CA THR A 65 -4.94 7.42 2.01
C THR A 65 -6.24 8.14 1.71
N THR A 66 -6.83 7.87 0.55
CA THR A 66 -8.13 8.41 0.16
C THR A 66 -9.18 7.30 -0.02
N PRO A 67 -10.47 7.64 -0.21
CA PRO A 67 -11.51 6.67 -0.54
C PRO A 67 -11.35 6.01 -1.92
N GLU A 68 -10.57 6.61 -2.82
CA GLU A 68 -10.31 6.07 -4.17
C GLU A 68 -9.46 4.79 -4.11
N GLU A 69 -8.63 4.65 -3.07
CA GLU A 69 -7.87 3.45 -2.77
C GLU A 69 -8.77 2.35 -2.18
N LYS A 70 -9.27 1.47 -3.06
CA LYS A 70 -10.18 0.37 -2.70
C LYS A 70 -9.57 -0.60 -1.68
N ILE A 71 -8.32 -1.00 -1.90
CA ILE A 71 -7.59 -1.92 -1.02
C ILE A 71 -6.36 -1.19 -0.49
N LYS A 72 -6.27 -1.12 0.84
CA LYS A 72 -5.22 -0.37 1.54
C LYS A 72 -4.26 -1.33 2.21
N SER A 73 -2.97 -1.12 2.00
CA SER A 73 -1.93 -1.89 2.67
C SER A 73 -0.78 -1.00 3.10
N CYS A 74 -0.36 -1.17 4.35
CA CYS A 74 0.76 -0.46 4.95
C CYS A 74 1.76 -1.47 5.49
N PRO A 75 2.97 -1.59 4.90
CA PRO A 75 4.01 -2.41 5.47
C PRO A 75 4.58 -1.75 6.71
N VAL A 76 4.79 -2.54 7.76
CA VAL A 76 5.40 -2.09 9.01
C VAL A 76 6.64 -2.92 9.32
N ASN A 77 7.67 -2.28 9.86
CA ASN A 77 8.86 -3.01 10.30
C ASN A 77 8.60 -3.77 11.62
N ARG A 78 9.33 -4.87 11.83
CA ARG A 78 9.36 -5.57 13.13
C ARG A 78 10.65 -5.15 13.84
N PHE A 79 10.54 -4.74 15.11
CA PHE A 79 11.70 -4.41 15.94
C PHE A 79 12.57 -5.63 16.20
#